data_AF-J8YNV9-F1
#
_entry.id   AF-J8YNV9-F1
#
_cell.length_a   1.000
_cell.length_b   1.000
_cell.length_c   1.000
_cell.angle_alpha   90.00
_cell.angle_beta   90.00
_cell.angle_gamma   90.00
#
_symmetry.space_group_name_H-M   'P 1'
#
loop_
_entity.id
_entity.type
_entity.pdbx_description
1 polymer ?
#
loop_
_entity_poly.entity_id
_entity_poly.type
_entity_poly.pdbx_seq_one_letter_code
_entity_poly.pdbx_strand_id
1 'polypeptide(L)'
;MVTICANYGESKVRLTWKKDCILPEYERITSVHGFCFHNNKVLLIDYEQRGWDFPGGHIEEGELPEECFKREAWEEGYVKGECTLFGYIIVDHSDNISKLE
;
A
#
# COMPACT_ATOMS: atom_id res chain seq x y z
N MET A 1 10.97 3.13 13.78
CA MET A 1 9.62 3.48 13.31
C MET A 1 9.54 4.98 13.20
N VAL A 2 8.83 5.50 12.20
CA VAL A 2 8.61 6.94 12.01
C VAL A 2 7.12 7.17 11.88
N THR A 3 6.57 8.12 12.63
CA THR A 3 5.14 8.46 12.59
C THR A 3 4.99 9.90 12.13
N ILE A 4 4.07 10.10 11.19
CA ILE A 4 3.61 11.43 10.77
C ILE A 4 2.10 11.53 10.98
N CYS A 5 1.62 12.74 11.23
CA CYS A 5 0.20 13.05 11.25
C CYS A 5 -0.12 13.87 10.00
N ALA A 6 -1.14 13.46 9.26
CA ALA A 6 -1.62 14.15 8.07
C ALA A 6 -3.14 14.31 8.13
N ASN A 7 -3.66 15.29 7.38
CA ASN A 7 -5.09 15.39 7.14
C ASN A 7 -5.41 14.71 5.80
N TYR A 8 -6.39 13.82 5.80
CA TYR A 8 -6.96 13.23 4.59
C TYR A 8 -8.42 13.68 4.49
N GLY A 9 -8.67 14.70 3.66
CA GLY A 9 -9.90 15.48 3.74
C GLY A 9 -10.01 16.19 5.09
N GLU A 10 -11.13 16.00 5.79
CA GLU A 10 -11.36 16.55 7.14
C GLU A 10 -10.83 15.65 8.26
N SER A 11 -10.42 14.41 7.93
CA SER A 11 -10.00 13.41 8.92
C SER A 11 -8.50 13.51 9.23
N LYS A 12 -8.15 13.43 10.52
CA LYS A 12 -6.77 13.28 10.97
C LYS A 12 -6.35 11.82 10.86
N VAL A 13 -5.20 11.57 10.25
CA VAL A 13 -4.65 10.22 10.08
C VAL A 13 -3.23 10.18 10.61
N ARG A 14 -2.94 9.19 11.46
CA ARG A 14 -1.58 8.86 11.87
C ARG A 14 -1.04 7.77 10.95
N LEU A 15 0.07 8.06 10.30
CA LEU A 15 0.76 7.12 9.41
C LEU A 15 2.08 6.73 10.07
N THR A 16 2.21 5.47 10.45
CA THR A 16 3.42 4.95 11.09
C THR A 16 4.14 3.98 10.17
N TRP A 17 5.31 4.38 9.67
CA TRP A 17 6.19 3.51 8.91
C TRP A 17 6.93 2.54 9.85
N LYS A 18 6.80 1.25 9.52
CA LYS A 18 7.57 0.16 10.13
C LYS A 18 8.32 -0.60 9.04
N LYS A 19 9.65 -0.46 9.05
CA LYS A 19 10.53 -1.34 8.29
C LYS A 19 10.56 -2.69 9.00
N ASP A 20 10.14 -3.74 8.31
CA ASP A 20 10.02 -5.09 8.85
C ASP A 20 10.12 -6.11 7.72
N CYS A 21 10.52 -7.34 8.05
CA CYS A 21 10.50 -8.49 7.13
C CYS A 21 9.40 -9.48 7.48
N ILE A 22 8.60 -9.19 8.51
CA ILE A 22 7.43 -9.98 8.92
C ILE A 22 6.17 -9.16 8.70
N LEU A 23 5.19 -9.74 8.01
CA LEU A 23 3.89 -9.13 7.78
C LEU A 23 3.10 -8.96 9.10
N PRO A 24 2.22 -7.94 9.21
CA PRO A 24 1.26 -7.88 10.31
C PRO A 24 0.20 -9.00 10.17
N GLU A 25 -0.71 -9.07 11.15
CA GLU A 25 -1.92 -9.91 11.06
C GLU A 25 -2.63 -9.67 9.71
N TYR A 26 -2.96 -10.75 9.01
CA TYR A 26 -3.49 -10.69 7.65
C TYR A 26 -4.76 -9.85 7.57
N GLU A 27 -5.64 -9.96 8.56
CA GLU A 27 -6.91 -9.25 8.67
C GLU A 27 -6.74 -7.71 8.77
N ARG A 28 -5.52 -7.23 9.03
CA ARG A 28 -5.19 -5.81 9.10
C ARG A 28 -4.56 -5.27 7.81
N ILE A 29 -4.29 -6.13 6.82
CA ILE A 29 -3.69 -5.73 5.56
C ILE A 29 -4.83 -5.41 4.58
N THR A 30 -5.01 -4.12 4.28
CA THR A 30 -6.09 -3.66 3.40
C THR A 30 -5.65 -3.51 1.95
N SER A 31 -4.36 -3.26 1.73
CA SER A 31 -3.77 -3.03 0.41
C SER A 31 -2.27 -3.28 0.43
N VAL A 32 -1.71 -3.51 -0.76
CA VAL A 32 -0.28 -3.68 -0.98
C VAL A 32 0.16 -2.77 -2.13
N HIS A 33 1.30 -2.12 -1.95
CA HIS A 33 1.96 -1.32 -3.00
C HIS A 33 3.44 -1.66 -3.00
N GLY A 34 4.09 -1.50 -4.14
CA GLY A 34 5.49 -1.91 -4.26
C GLY A 34 6.27 -1.18 -5.34
N PHE A 35 7.59 -1.25 -5.19
CA PHE A 35 8.54 -0.63 -6.10
C PHE A 35 9.10 -1.68 -7.04
N CYS A 36 8.69 -1.65 -8.31
CA CYS A 36 9.21 -2.55 -9.33
C CYS A 36 10.44 -1.92 -10.01
N PHE A 37 11.60 -2.58 -9.92
CA PHE A 37 12.84 -2.11 -10.52
C PHE A 37 13.25 -2.95 -11.75
N HIS A 38 13.59 -2.28 -12.85
CA HIS A 38 14.13 -2.92 -14.05
C HIS A 38 15.16 -2.00 -14.72
N ASN A 39 16.37 -2.51 -14.97
CA ASN A 39 17.47 -1.78 -15.62
C ASN A 39 17.73 -0.38 -15.01
N ASN A 40 17.87 -0.32 -13.67
CA ASN A 40 18.05 0.92 -12.89
C ASN A 40 16.93 1.96 -13.06
N LYS A 41 15.73 1.54 -13.49
CA LYS A 41 14.53 2.36 -13.56
C LYS A 41 13.47 1.78 -12.62
N VAL A 42 12.59 2.65 -12.15
CA VAL A 42 11.40 2.26 -11.37
C VAL A 42 10.17 2.39 -12.25
N LEU A 43 9.26 1.43 -12.13
CA LEU A 43 7.95 1.49 -12.78
C LEU A 43 7.04 2.46 -12.02
N LEU A 44 6.35 3.33 -12.76
CA LEU A 44 5.23 4.14 -12.30
C LEU A 44 4.05 3.91 -13.22
N ILE A 45 2.84 3.97 -12.66
CA ILE A 45 1.57 3.84 -13.37
C ILE A 45 1.00 5.25 -13.54
N ASP A 46 0.59 5.60 -14.76
CA ASP A 46 -0.06 6.88 -15.08
C ASP A 46 -1.58 6.70 -15.07
N TYR A 47 -2.23 7.04 -13.96
CA TYR A 47 -3.69 7.00 -13.89
C TYR A 47 -4.28 8.31 -14.40
N GLU A 48 -5.29 8.22 -15.28
CA GLU A 48 -5.92 9.37 -15.92
C GLU A 48 -6.38 10.48 -14.94
N GLN A 49 -6.82 10.12 -13.73
CA GLN A 49 -7.36 11.07 -12.74
C GLN A 49 -6.45 11.29 -11.51
N ARG A 50 -5.57 10.34 -11.21
CA ARG A 50 -4.74 10.34 -9.99
C ARG A 50 -3.29 10.74 -10.25
N GLY A 51 -2.86 10.73 -11.51
CA GLY A 51 -1.48 10.97 -11.92
C GLY A 51 -0.60 9.76 -11.66
N TRP A 52 0.71 10.01 -11.52
CA TRP A 52 1.72 8.98 -11.34
C TRP A 52 1.72 8.36 -9.94
N ASP A 53 1.63 7.04 -9.86
CA ASP A 53 1.76 6.28 -8.60
C ASP A 53 2.57 4.99 -8.80
N PHE A 54 2.87 4.30 -7.72
CA PHE A 54 3.44 2.94 -7.76
C PHE A 54 2.36 1.90 -7.97
N PRO A 55 2.69 0.74 -8.57
CA PRO A 55 1.71 -0.33 -8.73
C PRO A 55 1.21 -0.85 -7.38
N GLY A 56 -0.05 -1.28 -7.37
CA GLY A 56 -0.65 -1.98 -6.24
C GLY A 56 -2.09 -1.56 -5.97
N GLY A 57 -2.76 -2.31 -5.11
CA GLY A 57 -4.18 -2.15 -4.87
C GLY A 57 -4.65 -2.94 -3.65
N HIS A 58 -5.95 -3.22 -3.64
CA HIS A 58 -6.60 -3.88 -2.51
C HIS A 58 -6.44 -5.40 -2.60
N ILE A 59 -6.30 -6.02 -1.43
CA ILE A 59 -6.29 -7.48 -1.31
C ILE A 59 -7.71 -8.00 -1.59
N GLU A 60 -7.83 -8.97 -2.50
CA GLU A 60 -9.09 -9.68 -2.75
C GLU A 60 -9.28 -10.85 -1.78
N GLU A 61 -10.51 -11.37 -1.70
CA GLU A 61 -10.83 -12.45 -0.77
C GLU A 61 -9.99 -13.71 -1.06
N GLY A 62 -9.20 -14.12 -0.06
CA GLY A 62 -8.36 -15.32 -0.13
C GLY A 62 -6.98 -15.11 -0.74
N GLU A 63 -6.62 -13.89 -1.18
CA GLU A 63 -5.29 -13.60 -1.72
C GLU A 63 -4.23 -13.46 -0.63
N LEU A 64 -3.07 -14.08 -0.81
CA LEU A 64 -1.90 -13.68 -0.03
C LEU A 64 -1.44 -12.26 -0.46
N PRO A 65 -0.85 -11.44 0.44
CA PRO A 65 -0.36 -10.11 0.09
C PRO A 65 0.62 -10.09 -1.09
N GLU A 66 1.42 -11.15 -1.23
CA GLU A 66 2.34 -11.32 -2.37
C GLU A 66 1.60 -11.60 -3.68
N GLU A 67 0.55 -12.43 -3.64
CA GLU A 67 -0.28 -12.76 -4.80
C GLU A 67 -1.04 -11.54 -5.28
N CYS A 68 -1.65 -10.79 -4.36
CA CYS A 68 -2.29 -9.50 -4.62
C CYS A 68 -1.32 -8.54 -5.34
N PHE A 69 -0.10 -8.35 -4.82
CA PHE A 69 0.85 -7.44 -5.48
C PHE A 69 1.26 -7.92 -6.88
N LYS A 70 1.44 -9.24 -7.07
CA LYS A 70 1.77 -9.82 -8.37
C LYS A 70 0.62 -9.66 -9.38
N ARG A 71 -0.65 -9.75 -8.95
CA ARG A 71 -1.82 -9.46 -9.78
C ARG A 71 -1.85 -7.99 -10.18
N GLU A 72 -1.80 -7.07 -9.22
CA GLU A 72 -1.85 -5.62 -9.46
C GLU A 72 -0.73 -5.16 -10.40
N ALA A 73 0.52 -5.60 -10.17
CA ALA A 73 1.65 -5.25 -11.03
C ALA A 73 1.47 -5.75 -12.48
N TRP A 74 0.76 -6.86 -12.68
CA TRP A 74 0.41 -7.35 -14.00
C TRP A 74 -0.74 -6.57 -14.64
N GLU A 75 -1.80 -6.27 -13.88
CA GLU A 75 -2.98 -5.54 -14.34
C GLU A 75 -2.65 -4.11 -14.76
N GLU A 76 -1.83 -3.41 -13.96
CA GLU A 76 -1.55 -1.99 -14.16
C GLU A 76 -0.33 -1.76 -15.05
N GLY A 77 0.68 -2.64 -14.95
CA GLY A 77 1.99 -2.44 -15.55
C GLY A 77 2.41 -3.50 -16.58
N TYR A 78 1.66 -4.59 -16.72
CA TYR A 78 2.05 -5.76 -17.53
C TYR A 78 3.44 -6.31 -17.21
N VAL A 79 3.86 -6.22 -15.94
CA VAL A 79 5.15 -6.71 -15.47
C VAL A 79 4.99 -7.93 -14.57
N LYS A 80 6.04 -8.75 -14.51
CA LYS A 80 6.17 -9.89 -13.60
C LYS A 80 7.57 -9.92 -13.02
N GLY A 81 7.70 -10.44 -11.81
CA GLY A 81 8.98 -10.60 -11.13
C GLY A 81 8.82 -11.14 -9.73
N GLU A 82 9.94 -11.25 -9.04
CA GLU A 82 9.98 -11.56 -7.61
C GLU A 82 9.84 -10.28 -6.78
N CYS A 83 9.18 -10.40 -5.64
CA CYS A 83 9.03 -9.31 -4.69
C CYS A 83 9.33 -9.81 -3.28
N THR A 84 9.68 -8.87 -2.41
CA THR A 84 9.98 -9.15 -1.00
C THR A 84 9.40 -8.02 -0.16
N LEU A 85 8.91 -8.33 1.04
CA LEU A 85 8.43 -7.31 1.97
C LEU A 85 9.55 -6.32 2.33
N PHE A 86 9.27 -5.03 2.15
CA PHE A 86 10.15 -3.95 2.60
C PHE A 86 9.75 -3.37 3.96
N GLY A 87 8.45 -3.40 4.26
CA GLY A 87 7.84 -2.86 5.45
C GLY A 87 6.38 -2.52 5.19
N TYR A 88 5.73 -1.87 6.15
CA TYR A 88 4.34 -1.47 6.05
C TYR A 88 4.08 -0.15 6.75
N ILE A 89 2.99 0.51 6.35
CA ILE A 89 2.46 1.71 6.99
C ILE A 89 1.23 1.29 7.79
N ILE A 90 1.24 1.57 9.09
CA ILE A 90 0.04 1.49 9.92
C ILE A 90 -0.74 2.78 9.72
N VAL A 91 -1.98 2.65 9.25
CA VAL A 91 -2.92 3.75 9.05
C VAL A 91 -3.90 3.76 10.22
N ASP A 92 -3.84 4.81 11.04
CA ASP A 92 -4.59 4.90 12.28
C ASP A 92 -5.46 6.17 12.31
N HIS A 93 -6.77 5.93 12.46
CA HIS A 93 -7.82 6.95 12.46
C HIS A 93 -8.40 7.22 13.85
N SER A 94 -7.81 6.69 14.92
CA SER A 94 -8.36 6.75 16.29
C SER A 94 -8.54 8.17 16.84
N ASP A 95 -7.90 9.18 16.24
CA ASP A 95 -8.06 10.59 16.62
C ASP A 95 -9.34 11.23 16.04
N ASN A 96 -10.06 10.54 15.16
CA ASN A 96 -11.36 11.00 14.65
C ASN A 96 -12.47 10.43 15.55
N ILE A 97 -13.15 11.31 16.28
CA ILE A 97 -14.35 10.94 17.04
C ILE A 97 -15.40 10.47 16.02
N SER A 98 -15.90 9.25 16.17
CA SER A 98 -17.07 8.80 15.41
C SER A 98 -18.22 9.75 15.73
N LYS A 99 -18.72 10.48 14.73
CA LYS A 99 -20.09 10.98 14.79
C LYS A 99 -20.99 9.74 14.72
N LEU A 100 -21.24 9.14 15.88
CA LEU A 100 -22.42 8.31 16.09
C LEU A 100 -23.60 9.30 16.01
N GLU A 101 -24.13 9.48 14.80
CA GLU A 101 -25.50 9.96 14.57
C GLU A 101 -26.39 8.75 14.24
#